data_AF-A0A1H2VPK8-F1
#
_entry.id   AF-A0A1H2VPK8-F1
#
_cell.length_a   1.000
_cell.length_b   1.000
_cell.length_c   1.000
_cell.angle_alpha   90.00
_cell.angle_beta   90.00
_cell.angle_gamma   90.00
#
_symmetry.space_group_name_H-M   'P 1'
#
loop_
_entity.id
_entity.type
_entity.pdbx_description
1 polymer ?
#
loop_
_entity_poly.entity_id
_entity_poly.type
_entity_poly.pdbx_seq_one_letter_code
_entity_poly.pdbx_strand_id
1 'polypeptide(L)'
;MNPSMPLPTGHPTGHPTGHPTGHTGGLALGHALKIRSMVTVAGEFLPFMWPMRNFIHHNPLNGFEHLPFEEAVEQATRLFHARGYLRRTDYQALMRDGRIDPDIIEDLVSEFLQEWAPRHGTSEDDAEGLDLKRILVTLMTRMDQPSVGNAYPSADAILARLRPSADQP
;
A
#
# COMPACT_ATOMS: atom_id res chain seq x y z
N MET A 1 79.61 17.38 -20.90
CA MET A 1 80.47 17.06 -19.74
C MET A 1 80.22 15.62 -19.32
N ASN A 2 81.24 14.76 -19.42
CA ASN A 2 81.34 13.42 -18.79
C ASN A 2 82.07 13.63 -17.42
N PRO A 3 82.13 12.69 -16.44
CA PRO A 3 82.62 11.33 -16.65
C PRO A 3 81.93 10.17 -15.89
N SER A 4 82.14 8.99 -16.46
CA SER A 4 82.04 7.62 -15.93
C SER A 4 82.77 7.37 -14.60
N MET A 5 82.29 6.42 -13.77
CA MET A 5 83.04 5.26 -13.17
C MET A 5 82.16 4.46 -12.14
N PRO A 6 82.53 3.25 -11.65
CA PRO A 6 82.23 1.93 -12.22
C PRO A 6 81.40 0.98 -11.32
N LEU A 7 81.06 -0.21 -11.86
CA LEU A 7 80.40 -1.35 -11.19
C LEU A 7 81.20 -1.95 -10.02
N PRO A 8 80.54 -2.53 -9.01
CA PRO A 8 81.11 -3.60 -8.19
C PRO A 8 80.72 -5.00 -8.72
N THR A 9 81.74 -5.81 -8.96
CA THR A 9 81.69 -7.26 -9.20
C THR A 9 81.48 -8.03 -7.89
N GLY A 10 80.50 -8.94 -7.85
CA GLY A 10 80.31 -9.94 -6.80
C GLY A 10 79.61 -11.18 -7.37
N HIS A 11 80.21 -12.35 -7.17
CA HIS A 11 79.89 -13.65 -7.78
C HIS A 11 78.80 -14.44 -6.98
N PRO A 12 78.30 -15.58 -7.50
CA PRO A 12 76.95 -16.08 -7.28
C PRO A 12 76.81 -16.97 -6.06
N THR A 13 75.71 -16.85 -5.31
CA THR A 13 75.29 -17.86 -4.35
C THR A 13 73.76 -17.92 -4.22
N GLY A 14 73.18 -19.04 -4.64
CA GLY A 14 71.97 -19.62 -4.04
C GLY A 14 70.61 -19.04 -4.44
N HIS A 15 69.92 -19.71 -5.37
CA HIS A 15 68.45 -19.83 -5.32
C HIS A 15 68.04 -20.66 -4.07
N PRO A 16 66.81 -20.51 -3.51
CA PRO A 16 65.56 -20.47 -4.26
C PRO A 16 64.68 -19.25 -3.98
N THR A 17 64.12 -18.76 -5.08
CA THR A 17 62.90 -17.95 -5.12
C THR A 17 61.75 -18.69 -4.45
N GLY A 18 61.17 -18.06 -3.44
CA GLY A 18 59.90 -18.46 -2.82
C GLY A 18 59.22 -17.24 -2.21
N HIS A 19 58.87 -16.25 -3.04
CA HIS A 19 57.92 -15.22 -2.62
C HIS A 19 56.55 -15.89 -2.39
N PRO A 20 55.77 -15.49 -1.37
CA PRO A 20 54.50 -16.12 -1.04
C PRO A 20 53.48 -15.68 -2.08
N THR A 21 53.19 -16.55 -3.05
CA THR A 21 51.99 -16.36 -3.88
C THR A 21 50.80 -16.65 -2.99
N GLY A 22 50.19 -15.58 -2.47
CA GLY A 22 48.88 -15.66 -1.86
C GLY A 22 47.95 -16.40 -2.80
N HIS A 23 47.40 -17.51 -2.34
CA HIS A 23 46.22 -18.07 -2.96
C HIS A 23 45.11 -17.07 -2.78
N THR A 24 44.94 -16.23 -3.80
CA THR A 24 43.75 -15.45 -4.08
C THR A 24 42.54 -16.33 -3.80
N GLY A 25 41.82 -16.03 -2.71
CA GLY A 25 40.73 -16.82 -2.14
C GLY A 25 39.49 -16.82 -3.02
N GLY A 26 39.60 -17.41 -4.20
CA GLY A 26 38.46 -17.77 -5.04
C GLY A 26 37.77 -19.01 -4.48
N LEU A 27 36.44 -18.96 -4.40
CA LEU A 27 35.63 -20.13 -4.04
C LEU A 27 35.93 -21.28 -5.00
N ALA A 28 36.04 -22.51 -4.48
CA ALA A 28 36.15 -23.71 -5.32
C ALA A 28 35.01 -23.74 -6.35
N LEU A 29 35.30 -24.14 -7.60
CA LEU A 29 34.36 -24.08 -8.73
C LEU A 29 32.98 -24.67 -8.39
N GLY A 30 32.94 -25.81 -7.71
CA GLY A 30 31.68 -26.45 -7.28
C GLY A 30 30.88 -25.58 -6.30
N HIS A 31 31.55 -24.85 -5.41
CA HIS A 31 30.91 -23.93 -4.48
C HIS A 31 30.38 -22.69 -5.21
N ALA A 32 31.16 -22.13 -6.15
CA ALA A 32 30.73 -20.99 -6.96
C ALA A 32 29.49 -21.33 -7.82
N LEU A 33 29.48 -22.52 -8.43
CA LEU A 33 28.33 -23.00 -9.22
C LEU A 33 27.10 -23.27 -8.34
N LYS A 34 27.29 -23.81 -7.13
CA LYS A 34 26.20 -24.02 -6.17
C LYS A 34 25.55 -22.70 -5.78
N ILE A 35 26.35 -21.69 -5.42
CA ILE A 35 25.84 -20.35 -5.08
C ILE A 35 25.10 -19.75 -6.28
N ARG A 36 25.68 -19.81 -7.48
CA ARG A 36 25.04 -19.28 -8.68
C ARG A 36 23.69 -19.95 -8.96
N SER A 37 23.63 -21.28 -8.85
CA SER A 37 22.38 -22.03 -9.03
C SER A 37 21.31 -21.63 -8.00
N MET A 38 21.68 -21.55 -6.71
CA MET A 38 20.75 -21.12 -5.66
C MET A 38 20.24 -19.70 -5.88
N VAL A 39 21.10 -18.76 -6.29
CA VAL A 39 20.71 -17.38 -6.60
C VAL A 39 19.78 -17.33 -7.81
N THR A 40 20.04 -18.12 -8.86
CA THR A 40 19.17 -18.18 -10.05
C THR A 40 17.77 -18.70 -9.69
N VAL A 41 17.67 -19.81 -8.97
CA VAL A 41 16.38 -20.38 -8.55
C VAL A 41 15.65 -19.44 -7.59
N ALA A 42 16.35 -18.82 -6.64
CA ALA A 42 15.74 -17.83 -5.74
C ALA A 42 15.24 -16.59 -6.51
N GLY A 43 15.93 -16.20 -7.59
CA GLY A 43 15.56 -15.09 -8.44
C GLY A 43 14.26 -15.28 -9.21
N GLU A 44 13.80 -16.51 -9.45
CA GLU A 44 12.53 -16.78 -10.14
C GLU A 44 11.30 -16.27 -9.37
N PHE A 45 11.43 -16.13 -8.05
CA PHE A 45 10.37 -15.62 -7.18
C PHE A 45 10.47 -14.11 -6.94
N LEU A 46 11.53 -13.47 -7.42
CA LEU A 46 11.67 -12.02 -7.33
C LEU A 46 10.93 -11.36 -8.50
N PRO A 47 10.17 -10.28 -8.25
CA PRO A 47 9.58 -9.50 -9.34
C PRO A 47 10.66 -9.01 -10.30
N PHE A 48 10.37 -9.03 -11.60
CA PHE A 48 11.27 -8.55 -12.67
C PHE A 48 11.76 -7.09 -12.51
N MET A 49 11.15 -6.32 -11.61
CA MET A 49 11.41 -4.88 -11.44
C MET A 49 12.47 -4.55 -10.38
N TRP A 50 13.28 -5.51 -9.92
CA TRP A 50 14.34 -5.26 -8.93
C TRP A 50 15.68 -4.86 -9.59
N PRO A 51 16.51 -3.97 -8.98
CA PRO A 51 16.24 -3.16 -7.79
C PRO A 51 15.44 -1.91 -8.13
N MET A 52 14.26 -1.76 -7.51
CA MET A 52 13.48 -0.53 -7.62
C MET A 52 14.23 0.59 -6.88
N ARG A 53 14.94 1.43 -7.65
CA ARG A 53 15.64 2.61 -7.12
C ARG A 53 14.72 3.83 -7.00
N ASN A 54 13.62 3.84 -7.76
CA ASN A 54 12.62 4.91 -7.78
C ASN A 54 11.24 4.30 -7.55
N PHE A 55 10.35 5.04 -6.87
CA PHE A 55 8.97 4.64 -6.66
C PHE A 55 8.19 4.72 -7.98
N ILE A 56 7.74 3.57 -8.48
CA ILE A 56 6.83 3.48 -9.64
C ILE A 56 5.48 3.02 -9.09
N HIS A 57 4.46 3.87 -9.16
CA HIS A 57 3.09 3.51 -8.80
C HIS A 57 2.36 3.09 -10.07
N HIS A 58 2.20 1.79 -10.27
CA HIS A 58 1.19 1.33 -11.22
C HIS A 58 -0.17 1.32 -10.51
N ASN A 59 -1.18 1.90 -11.16
CA ASN A 59 -2.56 1.77 -10.70
C ASN A 59 -2.91 0.27 -10.60
N PRO A 60 -3.26 -0.27 -9.42
CA PRO A 60 -3.61 -1.68 -9.27
C PRO A 60 -4.82 -2.10 -10.14
N LEU A 61 -5.61 -1.13 -10.59
CA LEU A 61 -6.77 -1.34 -11.45
C LEU A 61 -6.47 -1.19 -12.95
N ASN A 62 -5.22 -0.99 -13.37
CA ASN A 62 -4.90 -0.67 -14.77
C ASN A 62 -5.41 -1.71 -15.80
N GLY A 63 -5.42 -2.99 -15.43
CA GLY A 63 -6.00 -4.06 -16.27
C GLY A 63 -7.53 -4.14 -16.27
N PHE A 64 -8.20 -3.36 -15.41
CA PHE A 64 -9.64 -3.39 -15.15
C PHE A 64 -10.33 -2.07 -15.50
N GLU A 65 -9.63 -1.12 -16.14
CA GLU A 65 -10.16 0.22 -16.47
C GLU A 65 -11.37 0.21 -17.43
N HIS A 66 -11.65 -0.94 -18.06
CA HIS A 66 -12.82 -1.16 -18.91
C HIS A 66 -14.10 -1.51 -18.13
N LEU A 67 -14.00 -1.71 -16.81
CA LEU A 67 -15.12 -2.04 -15.93
C LEU A 67 -15.53 -0.82 -15.09
N PRO A 68 -16.79 -0.77 -14.61
CA PRO A 68 -17.17 0.13 -13.53
C PRO A 68 -16.26 -0.04 -12.32
N PHE A 69 -16.02 1.05 -11.58
CA PHE A 69 -15.03 1.09 -10.50
C PHE A 69 -15.26 0.00 -9.45
N GLU A 70 -16.51 -0.21 -9.06
CA GLU A 70 -16.90 -1.20 -8.05
C GLU A 70 -16.58 -2.62 -8.50
N GLU A 71 -16.86 -2.95 -9.76
CA GLU A 71 -16.56 -4.25 -10.36
C GLU A 71 -15.06 -4.46 -10.52
N ALA A 72 -14.33 -3.42 -10.95
CA ALA A 72 -12.87 -3.45 -11.07
C ALA A 72 -12.21 -3.72 -9.71
N VAL A 73 -12.65 -3.04 -8.65
CA VAL A 73 -12.14 -3.22 -7.29
C VAL A 73 -12.45 -4.62 -6.76
N GLU A 74 -13.65 -5.15 -7.04
CA GLU A 74 -14.06 -6.49 -6.63
C GLU A 74 -13.20 -7.57 -7.31
N GLN A 75 -12.99 -7.47 -8.61
CA GLN A 75 -12.14 -8.38 -9.37
C GLN A 75 -10.67 -8.30 -8.93
N ALA A 76 -10.13 -7.09 -8.77
CA ALA A 76 -8.77 -6.89 -8.29
C ALA A 76 -8.56 -7.42 -6.86
N THR A 77 -9.54 -7.22 -5.96
CA THR A 77 -9.52 -7.76 -4.59
C THR A 77 -9.39 -9.28 -4.58
N ARG A 78 -10.16 -9.97 -5.44
CA ARG A 78 -10.06 -11.43 -5.59
C ARG A 78 -8.72 -11.88 -6.14
N LEU A 79 -8.22 -11.20 -7.17
CA LEU A 79 -6.98 -11.57 -7.86
C LEU A 79 -5.75 -11.35 -6.97
N PHE A 80 -5.68 -10.21 -6.30
CA PHE A 80 -4.50 -9.81 -5.52
C PHE A 80 -4.57 -10.22 -4.04
N HIS A 81 -5.69 -10.80 -3.61
CA HIS A 81 -5.97 -11.11 -2.20
C HIS A 81 -5.74 -9.90 -1.27
N ALA A 82 -6.04 -8.70 -1.78
CA ALA A 82 -5.83 -7.42 -1.13
C ALA A 82 -7.16 -6.75 -0.80
N ARG A 83 -7.17 -5.78 0.11
CA ARG A 83 -8.39 -5.05 0.46
C ARG A 83 -8.67 -3.96 -0.58
N GLY A 84 -9.81 -4.03 -1.27
CA GLY A 84 -10.20 -3.04 -2.28
C GLY A 84 -10.57 -1.65 -1.75
N TYR A 85 -11.07 -1.57 -0.52
CA TYR A 85 -11.46 -0.33 0.15
C TYR A 85 -10.77 -0.18 1.50
N LEU A 86 -10.62 1.04 2.00
CA LEU A 86 -10.08 1.25 3.35
C LEU A 86 -11.09 0.80 4.42
N ARG A 87 -10.62 0.54 5.65
CA ARG A 87 -11.55 0.33 6.77
C ARG A 87 -12.20 1.67 7.10
N ARG A 88 -13.38 1.66 7.73
CA ARG A 88 -14.05 2.91 8.11
C ARG A 88 -13.17 3.80 8.99
N THR A 89 -12.49 3.21 9.96
CA THR A 89 -11.59 3.93 10.87
C THR A 89 -10.47 4.65 10.12
N ASP A 90 -10.01 4.10 9.00
CA ASP A 90 -9.00 4.72 8.15
C ASP A 90 -9.60 5.91 7.38
N TYR A 91 -10.82 5.77 6.82
CA TYR A 91 -11.54 6.92 6.22
C TYR A 91 -11.81 8.04 7.22
N GLN A 92 -12.22 7.70 8.45
CA GLN A 92 -12.43 8.67 9.52
C GLN A 92 -11.15 9.39 9.93
N ALA A 93 -10.00 8.72 9.91
CA ALA A 93 -8.72 9.37 10.13
C ALA A 93 -8.41 10.36 9.02
N LEU A 94 -8.65 9.99 7.75
CA LEU A 94 -8.48 10.90 6.63
C LEU A 94 -9.41 12.12 6.70
N MET A 95 -10.64 11.97 7.19
CA MET A 95 -11.55 13.11 7.45
C MET A 95 -11.01 14.01 8.57
N ARG A 96 -10.56 13.44 9.68
CA ARG A 96 -9.95 14.21 10.79
C ARG A 96 -8.69 14.96 10.36
N ASP A 97 -7.93 14.39 9.43
CA ASP A 97 -6.74 15.01 8.83
C ASP A 97 -7.09 16.03 7.71
N GLY A 98 -8.37 16.26 7.41
CA GLY A 98 -8.82 17.17 6.36
C GLY A 98 -8.53 16.69 4.93
N ARG A 99 -8.17 15.41 4.75
CA ARG A 99 -7.92 14.81 3.43
C ARG A 99 -9.18 14.35 2.72
N ILE A 100 -10.26 14.18 3.46
CA ILE A 100 -11.62 13.93 2.96
C ILE A 100 -12.51 15.01 3.55
N ASP A 101 -13.16 15.76 2.68
CA ASP A 101 -14.11 16.80 3.07
C ASP A 101 -15.45 16.14 3.47
N PRO A 102 -15.91 16.28 4.73
CA PRO A 102 -17.20 15.75 5.14
C PRO A 102 -18.38 16.38 4.40
N ASP A 103 -18.27 17.62 3.92
CA ASP A 103 -19.37 18.32 3.24
C ASP A 103 -19.69 17.63 1.90
N ILE A 104 -18.67 17.11 1.20
CA ILE A 104 -18.86 16.30 -0.01
C ILE A 104 -19.68 15.05 0.28
N ILE A 105 -19.51 14.42 1.44
CA ILE A 105 -20.29 13.24 1.83
C ILE A 105 -21.75 13.64 2.06
N GLU A 106 -21.99 14.77 2.70
CA GLU A 106 -23.35 15.28 2.91
C GLU A 106 -24.06 15.60 1.60
N ASP A 107 -23.35 16.18 0.64
CA ASP A 107 -23.88 16.51 -0.69
C ASP A 107 -24.25 15.24 -1.47
N LEU A 108 -23.37 14.23 -1.49
CA LEU A 108 -23.63 12.95 -2.14
C LEU A 108 -24.82 12.21 -1.50
N VAL A 109 -24.96 12.27 -0.17
CA VAL A 109 -26.14 11.70 0.51
C VAL A 109 -27.40 12.47 0.14
N SER A 110 -27.34 13.79 0.05
CA SER A 110 -28.46 14.63 -0.40
C SER A 110 -28.90 14.27 -1.83
N GLU A 111 -27.95 14.15 -2.76
CA GLU A 111 -28.21 13.74 -4.15
C GLU A 111 -28.85 12.34 -4.21
N PHE A 112 -28.28 11.37 -3.48
CA PHE A 112 -28.84 10.03 -3.39
C PHE A 112 -30.29 10.03 -2.89
N LEU A 113 -30.58 10.82 -1.85
CA LEU A 113 -31.93 10.90 -1.29
C LEU A 113 -32.93 11.57 -2.22
N GLN A 114 -32.52 12.58 -2.99
CA GLN A 114 -33.38 13.19 -4.02
C GLN A 114 -33.81 12.17 -5.07
N GLU A 115 -32.93 11.24 -5.44
CA GLU A 115 -33.26 10.19 -6.39
C GLU A 115 -34.03 9.03 -5.75
N TRP A 116 -33.67 8.66 -4.52
CA TRP A 116 -34.21 7.50 -3.80
C TRP A 116 -35.61 7.76 -3.26
N ALA A 117 -35.87 8.94 -2.68
CA ALA A 117 -37.10 9.27 -1.96
C ALA A 117 -38.38 9.14 -2.83
N PRO A 118 -38.44 9.68 -4.06
CA PRO A 118 -39.63 9.57 -4.90
C PRO A 118 -39.96 8.12 -5.29
N ARG A 119 -38.94 7.27 -5.39
CA ARG A 119 -39.10 5.85 -5.75
C ARG A 119 -39.63 4.99 -4.59
N HIS A 120 -39.56 5.48 -3.36
CA HIS A 120 -39.89 4.73 -2.15
C HIS A 120 -41.04 5.35 -1.35
N GLY A 121 -41.73 6.37 -1.91
CA GLY A 121 -42.95 6.94 -1.32
C GLY A 121 -42.72 7.76 -0.05
N THR A 122 -41.49 8.21 0.21
CA THR A 122 -41.18 9.16 1.29
C THR A 122 -41.47 10.57 0.80
N SER A 123 -42.27 11.32 1.57
CA SER A 123 -42.67 12.69 1.22
C SER A 123 -41.74 13.69 1.92
N GLU A 124 -41.38 14.80 1.26
CA GLU A 124 -40.62 15.88 1.94
C GLU A 124 -41.39 16.50 3.13
N ASP A 125 -42.72 16.34 3.15
CA ASP A 125 -43.64 16.83 4.19
C ASP A 125 -43.77 15.89 5.42
N ASP A 126 -42.99 14.80 5.49
CA ASP A 126 -42.93 13.96 6.69
C ASP A 126 -42.15 14.68 7.81
N ALA A 127 -42.73 15.76 8.36
CA ALA A 127 -42.15 16.58 9.43
C ALA A 127 -41.98 15.82 10.76
N GLU A 128 -42.61 14.65 10.90
CA GLU A 128 -42.40 13.68 11.99
C GLU A 128 -41.48 12.50 11.58
N GLY A 129 -40.97 12.51 10.34
CA GLY A 129 -40.11 11.47 9.78
C GLY A 129 -38.69 11.50 10.35
N LEU A 130 -38.06 10.33 10.41
CA LEU A 130 -36.63 10.21 10.68
C LEU A 130 -35.84 11.11 9.71
N ASP A 131 -34.96 11.96 10.23
CA ASP A 131 -33.99 12.73 9.44
C ASP A 131 -32.99 11.77 8.78
N LEU A 132 -33.39 11.22 7.64
CA LEU A 132 -32.69 10.14 6.94
C LEU A 132 -31.33 10.60 6.45
N LYS A 133 -31.21 11.88 6.02
CA LYS A 133 -29.92 12.48 5.66
C LYS A 133 -28.97 12.38 6.85
N ARG A 134 -29.37 12.91 8.01
CA ARG A 134 -28.52 12.92 9.20
C ARG A 134 -28.17 11.51 9.68
N ILE A 135 -29.10 10.55 9.56
CA ILE A 135 -28.86 9.16 9.90
C ILE A 135 -27.81 8.54 8.97
N LEU A 136 -27.99 8.65 7.65
CA LEU A 136 -27.06 8.09 6.68
C LEU A 136 -25.66 8.71 6.83
N VAL A 137 -25.57 10.03 6.96
CA VAL A 137 -24.31 10.72 7.22
C VAL A 137 -23.65 10.19 8.49
N THR A 138 -24.42 10.02 9.58
CA THR A 138 -23.90 9.48 10.84
C THR A 138 -23.39 8.04 10.71
N LEU A 139 -24.14 7.18 10.02
CA LEU A 139 -23.74 5.79 9.76
C LEU A 139 -22.44 5.74 8.94
N MET A 140 -22.30 6.61 7.94
CA MET A 140 -21.15 6.63 7.03
C MET A 140 -19.91 7.28 7.65
N THR A 141 -20.08 8.28 8.52
CA THR A 141 -18.94 9.10 8.99
C THR A 141 -18.57 8.86 10.44
N ARG A 142 -19.52 8.49 11.30
CA ARG A 142 -19.31 8.42 12.75
C ARG A 142 -19.29 7.00 13.30
N MET A 143 -19.58 5.98 12.50
CA MET A 143 -19.59 4.58 12.94
C MET A 143 -18.47 3.77 12.31
N ASP A 144 -17.70 3.06 13.13
CA ASP A 144 -16.49 2.33 12.69
C ASP A 144 -16.82 1.06 11.89
N GLN A 145 -18.05 0.56 12.03
CA GLN A 145 -18.66 -0.42 11.14
C GLN A 145 -20.12 -0.01 10.93
N PRO A 146 -20.68 -0.18 9.73
CA PRO A 146 -22.12 -0.06 9.55
C PRO A 146 -22.86 -1.11 10.41
N SER A 147 -22.20 -2.20 10.81
CA SER A 147 -22.74 -3.27 11.66
C SER A 147 -21.67 -3.77 12.64
N VAL A 148 -21.97 -3.88 13.93
CA VAL A 148 -21.10 -4.62 14.86
C VAL A 148 -21.56 -6.08 14.83
N GLY A 149 -20.95 -6.90 13.97
CA GLY A 149 -21.38 -8.30 13.79
C GLY A 149 -22.74 -8.46 13.10
N ASN A 150 -23.14 -9.72 12.89
CA ASN A 150 -24.22 -10.10 11.95
C ASN A 150 -25.57 -9.45 12.30
N ALA A 151 -26.06 -8.64 11.36
CA ALA A 151 -27.36 -7.97 11.28
C ALA A 151 -27.52 -6.66 12.09
N TYR A 152 -27.02 -5.57 11.48
CA TYR A 152 -27.39 -4.16 11.69
C TYR A 152 -26.93 -3.50 13.02
N PRO A 153 -26.63 -2.18 12.97
CA PRO A 153 -26.30 -1.44 14.17
C PRO A 153 -27.57 -1.30 15.04
N SER A 154 -27.43 -1.47 16.36
CA SER A 154 -28.58 -1.27 17.26
C SER A 154 -29.05 0.19 17.20
N ALA A 155 -30.35 0.41 17.37
CA ALA A 155 -30.92 1.76 17.43
C ALA A 155 -30.21 2.62 18.50
N ASP A 156 -29.87 2.04 19.65
CA ASP A 156 -29.14 2.74 20.71
C ASP A 156 -27.74 3.20 20.28
N ALA A 157 -27.01 2.39 19.51
CA ALA A 157 -25.70 2.74 19.00
C ALA A 157 -25.77 3.90 18.00
N ILE A 158 -26.81 3.92 17.16
CA ILE A 158 -27.07 5.01 16.21
C ILE A 158 -27.44 6.29 16.99
N LEU A 159 -28.38 6.20 17.93
CA LEU A 159 -28.82 7.32 18.75
C LEU A 159 -27.67 7.95 19.54
N ALA A 160 -26.76 7.13 20.08
CA ALA A 160 -25.57 7.62 20.78
C ALA A 160 -24.67 8.49 19.89
N ARG A 161 -24.57 8.18 18.59
CA ARG A 161 -23.74 8.94 17.62
C ARG A 161 -24.48 10.13 16.98
N LEU A 162 -25.82 10.11 16.98
CA LEU A 162 -26.67 11.20 16.52
C LEU A 162 -26.72 12.37 17.51
N ARG A 163 -26.64 12.08 18.81
CA ARG A 163 -26.58 13.11 19.84
C ARG A 163 -25.39 14.04 19.57
N PRO A 164 -25.57 15.37 19.59
CA PRO A 164 -24.45 16.29 19.45
C PRO A 164 -23.43 15.96 20.53
N SER A 165 -22.17 15.79 20.13
CA SER A 165 -21.08 15.60 21.09
C SER A 165 -21.04 16.84 21.97
N ALA A 166 -20.92 16.69 23.28
CA ALA A 166 -20.84 17.81 24.23
C ALA A 166 -19.57 18.67 24.07
N ASP A 167 -18.87 18.52 22.95
CA ASP A 167 -17.55 19.06 22.65
C ASP A 167 -17.48 19.72 21.26
N GLN A 168 -18.63 20.17 20.74
CA GLN A 168 -18.68 21.12 19.61
C GLN A 168 -18.84 22.53 20.18
N PRO A 169 -17.92 23.48 19.89
CA PRO A 169 -18.01 24.87 20.35
C PRO A 169 -19.24 25.59 19.79
#